data_AF-A0A519R448-F1
#
_entry.id   AF-A0A519R448-F1
#
_cell.length_a   1.000
_cell.length_b   1.000
_cell.length_c   1.000
_cell.angle_alpha   90.00
_cell.angle_beta   90.00
_cell.angle_gamma   90.00
#
_symmetry.space_group_name_H-M   'P 1'
#
loop_
_entity.id
_entity.type
_entity.pdbx_description
1 polymer ?
#
loop_
_entity_poly.entity_id
_entity_poly.type
_entity_poly.pdbx_seq_one_letter_code
_entity_poly.pdbx_strand_id
1 'polypeptide(L)'
;ILNGASQSDWSTVRSFTTISNPSLYSPSNVEIVNINPILQWYDVGGETGYIIQVDTVNTFDSSNLQSSTVGAFNGPGYPAAGTETLAFGTTYYWRVAILSGGSQSDWSTVRSFTTVSQPTLYSPVAGEVVNGVFVILQWYDYSGETGYVYQVDTVNTFDSSNLQTGNMGPHTSFGFPTAGVNGLDFGTTYYWRVAILSPLGQSGWSTVRSFSTVLHPNLIEPVNGSLYVGSTVFLKWSNTSGESGFAYQLDTDANFSSSNLQSGTVAAFENAIGDVVLGFNNLLPDTTYYWRIAFLAPTGQSQWSAVWKFATGGNLSVTDLENNQFVKVFPNPASDRIFISGTAGKATYQLNSTDGKLLQAGTVELGNSIDVSGLPNGVYFLQVTLGANNGVYKIVKK
;
A
#
# COMPACT_ATOMS: atom_id res chain seq x y z
N ILE A 1 64.94 -30.13 66.45
CA ILE A 1 65.75 -29.02 65.90
C ILE A 1 65.00 -28.54 64.67
N LEU A 2 64.28 -27.42 64.79
CA LEU A 2 63.52 -26.81 63.68
C LEU A 2 64.52 -26.12 62.74
N ASN A 3 64.56 -26.54 61.47
CA ASN A 3 65.28 -25.84 60.41
C ASN A 3 64.57 -24.51 60.15
N GLY A 4 65.22 -23.40 60.49
CA GLY A 4 64.75 -22.06 60.19
C GLY A 4 64.79 -21.82 58.68
N ALA A 5 63.62 -21.74 58.05
CA ALA A 5 63.50 -21.31 56.67
C ALA A 5 63.76 -19.80 56.58
N SER A 6 64.84 -19.40 55.91
CA SER A 6 65.10 -18.01 55.55
C SER A 6 64.19 -17.62 54.38
N GLN A 7 63.36 -16.58 54.58
CA GLN A 7 62.54 -15.98 53.53
C GLN A 7 63.45 -15.35 52.45
N SER A 8 63.09 -15.53 51.17
CA SER A 8 63.79 -14.88 50.06
C SER A 8 63.56 -13.37 50.06
N ASP A 9 64.44 -12.63 49.38
CA ASP A 9 64.28 -11.19 49.22
C ASP A 9 62.96 -10.83 48.53
N TRP A 10 62.38 -9.69 48.95
CA TRP A 10 61.18 -9.15 48.31
C TRP A 10 61.48 -8.70 46.87
N SER A 11 60.50 -8.82 45.99
CA SER A 11 60.60 -8.26 44.63
C SER A 11 60.71 -6.74 44.67
N THR A 12 61.19 -6.15 43.58
CA THR A 12 61.14 -4.69 43.36
C THR A 12 59.70 -4.17 43.49
N VAL A 13 59.54 -3.01 44.14
CA VAL A 13 58.25 -2.32 44.24
C VAL A 13 57.71 -2.02 42.83
N ARG A 14 56.44 -2.33 42.61
CA ARG A 14 55.70 -1.94 41.40
C ARG A 14 54.55 -1.03 41.79
N SER A 15 54.33 0.02 41.00
CA SER A 15 53.16 0.90 41.13
C SER A 15 52.07 0.50 40.15
N PHE A 16 50.82 0.71 40.54
CA PHE A 16 49.66 0.68 39.65
C PHE A 16 48.78 1.90 39.94
N THR A 17 47.92 2.26 38.99
CA THR A 17 46.91 3.30 39.14
C THR A 17 45.53 2.69 38.93
N THR A 18 44.59 3.02 39.79
CA THR A 18 43.18 2.65 39.63
C THR A 18 42.50 3.64 38.68
N ILE A 19 41.54 3.15 37.88
CA ILE A 19 40.67 4.01 37.08
C ILE A 19 39.89 4.92 38.06
N SER A 20 39.97 6.23 37.86
CA SER A 20 39.29 7.20 38.74
C SER A 20 37.93 7.67 38.21
N ASN A 21 37.60 7.38 36.95
CA ASN A 21 36.31 7.73 36.34
C ASN A 21 36.00 6.86 35.10
N PRO A 22 34.72 6.62 34.79
CA PRO A 22 34.31 5.87 33.61
C PRO A 22 34.31 6.76 32.35
N SER A 23 34.55 6.16 31.18
CA SER A 23 34.40 6.84 29.89
C SER A 23 32.98 6.68 29.36
N LEU A 24 32.39 7.76 28.84
CA LEU A 24 31.04 7.72 28.30
C LEU A 24 31.02 7.13 26.88
N TYR A 25 30.00 6.33 26.55
CA TYR A 25 29.85 5.68 25.24
C TYR A 25 28.74 6.34 24.42
N SER A 26 27.48 6.21 24.88
CA SER A 26 26.29 6.70 24.18
C SER A 26 25.36 7.42 25.17
N PRO A 27 24.66 8.50 24.80
CA PRO A 27 24.77 9.20 23.52
C PRO A 27 26.13 9.86 23.31
N SER A 28 26.44 10.10 22.03
CA SER A 28 27.56 10.94 21.61
C SER A 28 27.35 12.37 22.08
N ASN A 29 28.44 13.13 22.23
CA ASN A 29 28.32 14.51 22.68
C ASN A 29 27.56 15.35 21.64
N VAL A 30 26.53 16.06 22.10
CA VAL A 30 25.60 16.87 21.29
C VAL A 30 24.74 16.04 20.32
N GLU A 31 24.50 14.77 20.62
CA GLU A 31 23.58 13.93 19.83
C GLU A 31 22.11 14.33 20.05
N ILE A 32 21.28 14.13 19.03
CA ILE A 32 19.82 14.24 19.15
C ILE A 32 19.25 12.86 19.47
N VAL A 33 18.48 12.76 20.56
CA VAL A 33 17.92 11.49 21.06
C VAL A 33 16.44 11.61 21.34
N ASN A 34 15.77 10.47 21.59
CA ASN A 34 14.38 10.45 22.06
C ASN A 34 14.27 10.97 23.51
N ILE A 35 13.04 11.16 23.99
CA ILE A 35 12.75 11.68 25.34
C ILE A 35 13.03 10.70 26.48
N ASN A 36 13.23 9.41 26.16
CA ASN A 36 13.67 8.39 27.11
C ASN A 36 14.96 7.73 26.58
N PRO A 37 16.10 8.44 26.50
CA PRO A 37 17.33 7.87 25.99
C PRO A 37 17.90 6.79 26.92
N ILE A 38 18.67 5.88 26.34
CA ILE A 38 19.50 4.94 27.09
C ILE A 38 20.92 5.50 27.12
N LEU A 39 21.42 5.76 28.32
CA LEU A 39 22.78 6.21 28.57
C LEU A 39 23.68 4.99 28.76
N GLN A 40 24.85 4.98 28.14
CA GLN A 40 25.80 3.87 28.14
C GLN A 40 27.23 4.38 28.33
N TRP A 41 28.04 3.62 29.07
CA TRP A 41 29.43 3.94 29.35
C TRP A 41 30.31 2.69 29.30
N TYR A 42 31.63 2.88 29.24
CA TYR A 42 32.59 1.79 29.27
C TYR A 42 32.70 1.23 30.69
N ASP A 43 32.60 -0.09 30.79
CA ASP A 43 32.80 -0.80 32.05
C ASP A 43 34.26 -0.70 32.53
N VAL A 44 34.45 -0.57 33.85
CA VAL A 44 35.78 -0.44 34.46
C VAL A 44 36.24 -1.72 35.17
N GLY A 45 35.31 -2.64 35.48
CA GLY A 45 35.57 -3.92 36.13
C GLY A 45 35.87 -3.81 37.62
N GLY A 46 35.25 -4.68 38.42
CA GLY A 46 35.46 -4.77 39.87
C GLY A 46 34.71 -3.71 40.68
N GLU A 47 33.83 -2.94 40.03
CA GLU A 47 32.91 -2.02 40.67
C GLU A 47 31.74 -2.75 41.35
N THR A 48 31.14 -2.07 42.33
CA THR A 48 29.87 -2.48 42.94
C THR A 48 28.65 -1.83 42.25
N GLY A 49 28.88 -0.85 41.39
CA GLY A 49 27.87 -0.18 40.58
C GLY A 49 28.32 1.15 40.02
N TYR A 50 27.35 1.95 39.56
CA TYR A 50 27.57 3.28 38.99
C TYR A 50 26.49 4.25 39.44
N ILE A 51 26.85 5.52 39.65
CA ILE A 51 25.90 6.64 39.81
C ILE A 51 25.83 7.38 38.49
N ILE A 52 24.61 7.70 38.05
CA ILE A 52 24.34 8.44 36.83
C ILE A 52 23.58 9.71 37.20
N GLN A 53 24.02 10.84 36.67
CA GLN A 53 23.31 12.10 36.78
C GLN A 53 22.98 12.66 35.40
N VAL A 54 21.78 13.21 35.28
CA VAL A 54 21.27 13.92 34.09
C VAL A 54 20.63 15.21 34.57
N ASP A 55 20.98 16.34 33.97
CA ASP A 55 20.44 17.64 34.36
C ASP A 55 20.37 18.60 33.16
N THR A 56 19.61 19.69 33.26
CA THR A 56 19.50 20.73 32.21
C THR A 56 20.65 21.75 32.27
N VAL A 57 21.48 21.71 33.31
CA VAL A 57 22.67 22.55 33.49
C VAL A 57 23.90 21.69 33.75
N ASN A 58 25.06 22.13 33.25
CA ASN A 58 26.31 21.37 33.39
C ASN A 58 26.91 21.42 34.82
N THR A 59 26.32 22.22 35.71
CA THR A 59 26.65 22.32 37.13
C THR A 59 25.95 21.24 37.96
N PHE A 60 24.95 20.54 37.41
CA PHE A 60 24.18 19.48 38.08
C PHE A 60 23.50 19.94 39.38
N ASP A 61 22.94 21.15 39.37
CA ASP A 61 22.28 21.80 40.50
C ASP A 61 20.90 22.39 40.16
N SER A 62 20.33 22.04 39.00
CA SER A 62 18.97 22.49 38.67
C SER A 62 17.90 21.67 39.40
N SER A 63 16.68 22.20 39.42
CA SER A 63 15.51 21.47 39.93
C SER A 63 15.14 20.22 39.12
N ASN A 64 15.72 20.03 37.93
CA ASN A 64 15.48 18.89 37.04
C ASN A 64 16.58 17.82 37.13
N LEU A 65 17.49 17.92 38.10
CA LEU A 65 18.52 16.91 38.32
C LEU A 65 17.89 15.54 38.57
N GLN A 66 18.12 14.61 37.65
CA GLN A 66 17.87 13.20 37.83
C GLN A 66 19.15 12.52 38.29
N SER A 67 19.05 11.68 39.33
CA SER A 67 20.15 10.88 39.83
C SER A 67 19.70 9.45 40.06
N SER A 68 20.40 8.49 39.48
CA SER A 68 20.09 7.06 39.62
C SER A 68 21.35 6.25 39.90
N THR A 69 21.15 5.01 40.32
CA THR A 69 22.24 4.07 40.57
C THR A 69 21.92 2.75 39.89
N VAL A 70 22.90 2.17 39.20
CA VAL A 70 22.84 0.81 38.69
C VAL A 70 23.88 -0.05 39.39
N GLY A 71 23.58 -1.34 39.57
CA GLY A 71 24.51 -2.28 40.21
C GLY A 71 25.72 -2.62 39.34
N ALA A 72 26.59 -3.48 39.87
CA ALA A 72 27.76 -3.99 39.16
C ALA A 72 27.38 -4.63 37.81
N PHE A 73 28.24 -4.45 36.81
CA PHE A 73 28.08 -5.04 35.49
C PHE A 73 29.07 -6.19 35.31
N ASN A 74 28.59 -7.37 34.93
CA ASN A 74 29.42 -8.58 34.82
C ASN A 74 29.21 -9.31 33.48
N GLY A 75 29.06 -8.55 32.39
CA GLY A 75 28.71 -9.10 31.08
C GLY A 75 29.50 -8.46 29.93
N PRO A 76 29.39 -9.02 28.72
CA PRO A 76 29.90 -8.36 27.53
C PRO A 76 29.04 -7.12 27.21
N GLY A 77 29.66 -6.03 26.79
CA GLY A 77 28.99 -4.82 26.33
C GLY A 77 29.21 -3.61 27.22
N TYR A 78 28.23 -2.71 27.24
CA TYR A 78 28.26 -1.45 27.97
C TYR A 78 27.20 -1.49 29.09
N PRO A 79 27.57 -1.18 30.34
CA PRO A 79 26.60 -0.78 31.35
C PRO A 79 25.67 0.31 30.80
N ALA A 80 24.40 0.26 31.20
CA ALA A 80 23.38 1.15 30.68
C ALA A 80 22.36 1.56 31.74
N ALA A 81 21.82 2.77 31.61
CA ALA A 81 20.71 3.29 32.40
C ALA A 81 19.74 4.08 31.52
N GLY A 82 18.45 3.86 31.68
CA GLY A 82 17.42 4.75 31.14
C GLY A 82 17.27 6.00 32.01
N THR A 83 16.66 7.04 31.44
CA THR A 83 16.22 8.22 32.19
C THR A 83 14.73 8.14 32.53
N GLU A 84 14.26 8.99 33.44
CA GLU A 84 12.83 9.34 33.43
C GLU A 84 12.50 10.11 32.15
N THR A 85 11.23 10.30 31.84
CA THR A 85 10.82 11.08 30.67
C THR A 85 11.41 12.48 30.73
N LEU A 86 12.07 12.87 29.64
CA LEU A 86 12.68 14.18 29.46
C LEU A 86 11.77 15.09 28.62
N ALA A 87 11.88 16.41 28.80
CA ALA A 87 11.13 17.37 28.01
C ALA A 87 11.63 17.37 26.56
N PHE A 88 10.75 17.60 25.58
CA PHE A 88 11.12 17.73 24.17
C PHE A 88 12.03 18.95 23.90
N GLY A 89 12.87 18.86 22.88
CA GLY A 89 13.71 19.97 22.39
C GLY A 89 14.68 20.55 23.41
N THR A 90 14.97 19.82 24.49
CA THR A 90 15.72 20.32 25.63
C THR A 90 17.11 19.69 25.64
N THR A 91 18.13 20.51 25.93
CA THR A 91 19.51 20.03 26.08
C THR A 91 19.74 19.58 27.52
N TYR A 92 20.27 18.37 27.66
CA TYR A 92 20.65 17.77 28.93
C TYR A 92 22.15 17.48 28.97
N TYR A 93 22.72 17.57 30.16
CA TYR A 93 24.08 17.22 30.49
C TYR A 93 24.05 15.98 31.36
N TRP A 94 24.99 15.06 31.14
CA TRP A 94 25.06 13.83 31.90
C TRP A 94 26.49 13.43 32.22
N ARG A 95 26.62 12.70 33.33
CA ARG A 95 27.89 12.19 33.84
C ARG A 95 27.68 10.92 34.65
N VAL A 96 28.72 10.09 34.73
CA VAL A 96 28.71 8.81 35.45
C VAL A 96 29.89 8.75 36.41
N ALA A 97 29.67 8.22 37.61
CA ALA A 97 30.72 7.91 38.59
C ALA A 97 30.65 6.42 38.96
N ILE A 98 31.78 5.86 39.37
CA ILE A 98 31.89 4.46 39.79
C ILE A 98 31.57 4.36 41.27
N LEU A 99 30.86 3.32 41.67
CA LEU A 99 30.69 2.90 43.06
C LEU A 99 31.56 1.68 43.35
N SER A 100 32.41 1.77 44.35
CA SER A 100 33.23 0.64 44.83
C SER A 100 33.16 0.52 46.34
N GLY A 101 32.41 -0.48 46.83
CA GLY A 101 32.38 -0.84 48.25
C GLY A 101 31.94 0.30 49.18
N GLY A 102 31.05 1.18 48.71
CA GLY A 102 30.54 2.34 49.45
C GLY A 102 31.27 3.66 49.19
N SER A 103 32.34 3.66 48.39
CA SER A 103 33.02 4.89 47.96
C SER A 103 32.66 5.25 46.51
N GLN A 104 32.58 6.55 46.24
CA GLN A 104 32.36 7.09 44.90
C GLN A 104 33.70 7.53 44.28
N SER A 105 33.88 7.26 42.99
CA SER A 105 34.99 7.81 42.20
C SER A 105 34.76 9.28 41.80
N ASP A 106 35.72 9.87 41.08
CA ASP A 106 35.46 11.10 40.34
C ASP A 106 34.40 10.85 39.26
N TRP A 107 33.70 11.91 38.87
CA TRP A 107 32.78 11.87 37.73
C TRP A 107 33.54 11.75 36.40
N SER A 108 32.90 11.11 35.43
CA SER A 108 33.31 11.16 34.02
C SER A 108 33.39 12.60 33.51
N THR A 109 34.05 12.78 32.38
CA THR A 109 33.85 14.00 31.58
C THR A 109 32.36 14.17 31.26
N VAL A 110 31.84 15.39 31.43
CA VAL A 110 30.44 15.70 31.12
C VAL A 110 30.21 15.60 29.61
N ARG A 111 29.12 14.95 29.21
CA ARG A 111 28.58 15.03 27.84
C ARG A 111 27.22 15.67 27.85
N SER A 112 26.79 16.19 26.70
CA SER A 112 25.43 16.66 26.50
C SER A 112 24.73 15.93 25.37
N PHE A 113 23.41 15.96 25.35
CA PHE A 113 22.55 15.56 24.24
C PHE A 113 21.30 16.47 24.22
N THR A 114 20.58 16.48 23.11
CA THR A 114 19.33 17.24 22.97
C THR A 114 18.20 16.26 22.65
N THR A 115 17.08 16.35 23.36
CA THR A 115 15.90 15.56 23.03
C THR A 115 15.25 16.07 21.75
N VAL A 116 14.63 15.18 20.98
CA VAL A 116 13.85 15.53 19.79
C VAL A 116 12.83 16.63 20.12
N SER A 117 12.64 17.60 19.23
CA SER A 117 11.69 18.70 19.42
C SER A 117 10.37 18.53 18.66
N GLN A 118 10.36 17.73 17.60
CA GLN A 118 9.21 17.49 16.72
C GLN A 118 9.39 16.18 15.94
N PRO A 119 8.30 15.53 15.49
CA PRO A 119 8.40 14.32 14.70
C PRO A 119 8.77 14.60 13.23
N THR A 120 9.31 13.58 12.57
CA THR A 120 9.58 13.58 11.13
C THR A 120 8.50 12.78 10.42
N LEU A 121 7.94 13.38 9.36
CA LEU A 121 6.91 12.75 8.54
C LEU A 121 7.52 11.74 7.56
N TYR A 122 6.80 10.66 7.27
CA TYR A 122 7.23 9.63 6.32
C TYR A 122 6.43 9.72 5.02
N SER A 123 5.12 9.47 5.05
CA SER A 123 4.23 9.43 3.90
C SER A 123 2.87 10.11 4.22
N PRO A 124 2.20 10.80 3.29
CA PRO A 124 2.62 11.10 1.92
C PRO A 124 3.90 11.95 1.84
N VAL A 125 4.65 11.80 0.76
CA VAL A 125 5.80 12.68 0.48
C VAL A 125 5.31 14.06 0.03
N ALA A 126 6.18 15.07 0.11
CA ALA A 126 5.79 16.44 -0.21
C ALA A 126 5.35 16.58 -1.68
N GLY A 127 4.13 17.06 -1.91
CA GLY A 127 3.54 17.25 -3.24
C GLY A 127 3.04 15.95 -3.90
N GLU A 128 2.96 14.84 -3.16
CA GLU A 128 2.43 13.59 -3.68
C GLU A 128 0.97 13.74 -4.13
N VAL A 129 0.61 13.12 -5.27
CA VAL A 129 -0.78 12.93 -5.66
C VAL A 129 -1.21 11.54 -5.21
N VAL A 130 -2.09 11.49 -4.20
CA VAL A 130 -2.56 10.24 -3.61
C VAL A 130 -3.75 9.69 -4.37
N ASN A 131 -3.79 8.37 -4.51
CA ASN A 131 -4.81 7.64 -5.26
C ASN A 131 -6.09 7.45 -4.42
N GLY A 132 -6.91 8.49 -4.33
CA GLY A 132 -8.23 8.45 -3.73
C GLY A 132 -8.49 9.55 -2.71
N VAL A 133 -9.53 9.35 -1.91
CA VAL A 133 -10.01 10.27 -0.85
C VAL A 133 -9.95 9.65 0.55
N PHE A 134 -9.45 8.42 0.63
CA PHE A 134 -8.90 7.83 1.85
C PHE A 134 -7.37 7.82 1.75
N VAL A 135 -6.70 8.40 2.75
CA VAL A 135 -5.24 8.59 2.77
C VAL A 135 -4.68 8.05 4.07
N ILE A 136 -3.59 7.30 3.98
CA ILE A 136 -2.86 6.83 5.16
C ILE A 136 -1.68 7.77 5.39
N LEU A 137 -1.71 8.51 6.49
CA LEU A 137 -0.58 9.29 6.98
C LEU A 137 0.37 8.39 7.77
N GLN A 138 1.67 8.60 7.60
CA GLN A 138 2.73 7.84 8.27
C GLN A 138 3.85 8.77 8.72
N TRP A 139 4.40 8.53 9.91
CA TRP A 139 5.53 9.27 10.47
C TRP A 139 6.47 8.33 11.23
N TYR A 140 7.69 8.80 11.52
CA TYR A 140 8.65 8.00 12.29
C TYR A 140 8.21 7.85 13.74
N ASP A 141 8.48 6.68 14.33
CA ASP A 141 8.19 6.40 15.73
C ASP A 141 9.27 6.96 16.66
N TYR A 142 8.88 7.32 17.89
CA TYR A 142 9.74 7.93 18.90
C TYR A 142 9.56 7.24 20.25
N SER A 143 10.64 6.74 20.85
CA SER A 143 10.55 6.01 22.12
C SER A 143 10.17 6.92 23.29
N GLY A 144 9.27 6.45 24.16
CA GLY A 144 8.78 7.19 25.32
C GLY A 144 7.54 8.05 25.06
N GLU A 145 7.00 7.99 23.84
CA GLU A 145 5.72 8.61 23.49
C GLU A 145 4.53 7.94 24.19
N THR A 146 3.45 8.69 24.37
CA THR A 146 2.14 8.20 24.85
C THR A 146 1.02 8.36 23.82
N GLY A 147 1.34 8.95 22.68
CA GLY A 147 0.52 9.02 21.52
C GLY A 147 1.06 10.03 20.52
N TYR A 148 0.23 10.30 19.52
CA TYR A 148 0.46 11.33 18.52
C TYR A 148 -0.83 12.09 18.27
N VAL A 149 -0.70 13.35 17.90
CA VAL A 149 -1.81 14.16 17.37
C VAL A 149 -1.48 14.57 15.96
N TYR A 150 -2.46 14.56 15.07
CA TYR A 150 -2.30 14.96 13.69
C TYR A 150 -3.39 15.92 13.26
N GLN A 151 -3.05 16.78 12.30
CA GLN A 151 -3.99 17.67 11.65
C GLN A 151 -3.85 17.56 10.14
N VAL A 152 -4.98 17.66 9.45
CA VAL A 152 -5.09 17.73 7.99
C VAL A 152 -6.05 18.86 7.66
N ASP A 153 -5.66 19.76 6.77
CA ASP A 153 -6.48 20.91 6.40
C ASP A 153 -6.22 21.31 4.93
N THR A 154 -7.13 22.08 4.33
CA THR A 154 -7.01 22.66 2.99
C THR A 154 -6.13 23.92 2.96
N VAL A 155 -5.76 24.45 4.13
CA VAL A 155 -4.87 25.61 4.28
C VAL A 155 -3.73 25.29 5.24
N ASN A 156 -2.54 25.85 4.99
CA ASN A 156 -1.34 25.58 5.80
C ASN A 156 -1.34 26.27 7.18
N THR A 157 -2.33 27.11 7.44
CA THR A 157 -2.59 27.78 8.72
C THR A 157 -3.38 26.89 9.69
N PHE A 158 -3.98 25.79 9.22
CA PHE A 158 -4.77 24.85 10.01
C PHE A 158 -5.96 25.53 10.73
N ASP A 159 -6.67 26.42 10.04
CA ASP A 159 -7.79 27.22 10.55
C ASP A 159 -9.01 27.26 9.61
N SER A 160 -9.06 26.41 8.58
CA SER A 160 -10.25 26.35 7.71
C SER A 160 -11.38 25.54 8.35
N SER A 161 -12.58 25.65 7.77
CA SER A 161 -13.73 24.81 8.14
C SER A 161 -13.52 23.31 7.85
N ASN A 162 -12.52 22.96 7.04
CA ASN A 162 -12.18 21.60 6.65
C ASN A 162 -11.07 20.98 7.52
N LEU A 163 -10.65 21.66 8.59
CA LEU A 163 -9.66 21.14 9.53
C LEU A 163 -10.15 19.83 10.14
N GLN A 164 -9.42 18.76 9.86
CA GLN A 164 -9.53 17.49 10.53
C GLN A 164 -8.41 17.36 11.56
N THR A 165 -8.75 16.93 12.76
CA THR A 165 -7.77 16.60 13.82
C THR A 165 -8.04 15.19 14.30
N GLY A 166 -6.99 14.43 14.57
CA GLY A 166 -7.10 13.11 15.18
C GLY A 166 -5.94 12.79 16.09
N ASN A 167 -6.15 11.77 16.91
CA ASN A 167 -5.19 11.30 17.90
C ASN A 167 -4.93 9.81 17.68
N MET A 168 -3.68 9.40 17.88
CA MET A 168 -3.27 8.01 17.95
C MET A 168 -2.75 7.75 19.37
N GLY A 169 -3.12 6.63 19.98
CA GLY A 169 -2.51 6.18 21.23
C GLY A 169 -1.06 5.73 21.04
N PRO A 170 -0.44 5.15 22.09
CA PRO A 170 0.92 4.65 22.00
C PRO A 170 1.08 3.62 20.87
N HIS A 171 2.17 3.75 20.11
CA HIS A 171 2.58 2.83 19.08
C HIS A 171 3.37 1.68 19.69
N THR A 172 2.88 0.46 19.48
CA THR A 172 3.48 -0.77 20.07
C THR A 172 3.87 -1.81 19.02
N SER A 173 3.65 -1.50 17.74
CA SER A 173 3.94 -2.38 16.61
C SER A 173 5.28 -2.07 15.96
N PHE A 174 5.80 -3.03 15.19
CA PHE A 174 6.94 -2.77 14.31
C PHE A 174 6.50 -1.96 13.10
N GLY A 175 7.28 -0.94 12.71
CA GLY A 175 7.02 -0.11 11.53
C GLY A 175 6.69 1.34 11.88
N PHE A 176 5.98 2.01 10.97
CA PHE A 176 5.56 3.40 11.15
C PHE A 176 4.20 3.47 11.85
N PRO A 177 4.03 4.37 12.84
CA PRO A 177 2.74 4.96 13.17
C PRO A 177 1.92 5.30 11.91
N THR A 178 0.63 4.97 11.93
CA THR A 178 -0.27 5.27 10.81
C THR A 178 -1.61 5.85 11.27
N ALA A 179 -2.15 6.79 10.50
CA ALA A 179 -3.52 7.29 10.65
C ALA A 179 -4.25 7.31 9.31
N GLY A 180 -5.41 6.67 9.25
CA GLY A 180 -6.31 6.74 8.11
C GLY A 180 -7.18 8.00 8.17
N VAL A 181 -7.15 8.79 7.11
CA VAL A 181 -7.91 10.02 6.94
C VAL A 181 -8.89 9.82 5.80
N ASN A 182 -10.18 10.06 6.06
CA ASN A 182 -11.26 9.86 5.11
C ASN A 182 -12.06 11.16 4.88
N GLY A 183 -13.01 11.10 3.94
CA GLY A 183 -13.88 12.24 3.65
C GLY A 183 -13.13 13.44 3.07
N LEU A 184 -12.02 13.18 2.37
CA LEU A 184 -11.31 14.22 1.62
C LEU A 184 -12.03 14.45 0.29
N ASP A 185 -11.89 15.64 -0.27
CA ASP A 185 -12.44 16.00 -1.56
C ASP A 185 -11.46 15.65 -2.68
N PHE A 186 -11.98 15.24 -3.84
CA PHE A 186 -11.16 14.98 -5.03
C PHE A 186 -10.48 16.24 -5.55
N GLY A 187 -9.31 16.09 -6.18
CA GLY A 187 -8.56 17.19 -6.80
C GLY A 187 -8.10 18.29 -5.85
N THR A 188 -8.10 18.03 -4.54
CA THR A 188 -7.89 19.04 -3.51
C THR A 188 -6.52 18.84 -2.88
N THR A 189 -5.82 19.95 -2.62
CA THR A 189 -4.54 19.94 -1.91
C THR A 189 -4.78 20.08 -0.42
N TYR A 190 -4.19 19.17 0.35
CA TYR A 190 -4.23 19.16 1.80
C TYR A 190 -2.84 19.37 2.38
N TYR A 191 -2.79 20.06 3.50
CA TYR A 191 -1.62 20.28 4.34
C TYR A 191 -1.80 19.46 5.61
N TRP A 192 -0.72 18.85 6.08
CA TRP A 192 -0.77 18.02 7.27
C TRP A 192 0.48 18.16 8.12
N ARG A 193 0.30 17.90 9.42
CA ARG A 193 1.35 17.93 10.44
C ARG A 193 1.02 16.99 11.59
N VAL A 194 2.06 16.55 12.29
CA VAL A 194 1.96 15.63 13.44
C VAL A 194 2.76 16.18 14.60
N ALA A 195 2.31 15.96 15.83
CA ALA A 195 3.09 16.19 17.05
C ALA A 195 3.09 14.92 17.92
N ILE A 196 4.16 14.75 18.71
CA ILE A 196 4.34 13.63 19.63
C ILE A 196 3.71 14.02 20.97
N LEU A 197 3.01 13.10 21.61
CA LEU A 197 2.55 13.23 22.99
C LEU A 197 3.47 12.47 23.93
N SER A 198 3.68 13.03 25.12
CA SER A 198 4.40 12.40 26.22
C SER A 198 3.69 12.68 27.54
N PRO A 199 4.06 12.02 28.65
CA PRO A 199 3.57 12.36 29.97
C PRO A 199 3.82 13.82 30.39
N LEU A 200 4.85 14.46 29.82
CA LEU A 200 5.23 15.85 30.11
C LEU A 200 4.55 16.88 29.20
N GLY A 201 3.81 16.43 28.18
CA GLY A 201 3.11 17.29 27.23
C GLY A 201 3.42 16.97 25.77
N GLN A 202 3.09 17.91 24.90
CA GLN A 202 3.19 17.78 23.44
C GLN A 202 4.52 18.35 22.92
N SER A 203 5.11 17.71 21.92
CA SER A 203 6.23 18.26 21.16
C SER A 203 5.81 19.47 20.31
N GLY A 204 6.78 20.11 19.65
CA GLY A 204 6.49 20.94 18.49
C GLY A 204 5.82 20.12 17.38
N TRP A 205 5.02 20.79 16.55
CA TRP A 205 4.51 20.18 15.32
C TRP A 205 5.67 19.90 14.35
N SER A 206 5.55 18.83 13.58
CA SER A 206 6.43 18.56 12.44
C SER A 206 6.45 19.74 11.47
N THR A 207 7.46 19.78 10.61
CA THR A 207 7.39 20.61 9.39
C THR A 207 6.12 20.24 8.62
N VAL A 208 5.37 21.24 8.19
CA VAL A 208 4.14 21.03 7.41
C VAL A 208 4.50 20.37 6.08
N ARG A 209 3.73 19.33 5.71
CA ARG A 209 3.77 18.73 4.38
C ARG A 209 2.45 18.91 3.67
N SER A 210 2.45 18.73 2.35
CA SER A 210 1.23 18.72 1.55
C SER A 210 1.17 17.54 0.60
N PHE A 211 -0.04 17.15 0.24
CA PHE A 211 -0.38 16.18 -0.80
C PHE A 211 -1.66 16.63 -1.51
N SER A 212 -1.96 16.06 -2.68
CA SER A 212 -3.20 16.33 -3.41
C SER A 212 -3.95 15.03 -3.69
N THR A 213 -5.26 15.04 -3.59
CA THR A 213 -6.10 13.90 -4.00
C THR A 213 -6.26 13.87 -5.52
N VAL A 214 -6.48 12.68 -6.07
CA VAL A 214 -6.72 12.47 -7.51
C VAL A 214 -7.95 13.26 -8.00
N LEU A 215 -7.90 13.76 -9.24
CA LEU A 215 -8.98 14.57 -9.85
C LEU A 215 -10.11 13.75 -10.48
N HIS A 216 -9.79 12.60 -11.06
CA HIS A 216 -10.71 11.73 -11.79
C HIS A 216 -10.09 10.33 -11.98
N PRO A 217 -10.87 9.29 -12.33
CA PRO A 217 -10.34 7.96 -12.62
C PRO A 217 -9.42 7.96 -13.84
N ASN A 218 -8.41 7.09 -13.85
CA ASN A 218 -7.62 6.80 -15.03
C ASN A 218 -8.36 5.78 -15.91
N LEU A 219 -8.57 6.11 -17.18
CA LEU A 219 -9.19 5.20 -18.14
C LEU A 219 -8.15 4.20 -18.67
N ILE A 220 -8.57 2.95 -18.89
CA ILE A 220 -7.67 1.84 -19.27
C ILE A 220 -8.13 1.20 -20.58
N GLU A 221 -9.39 0.74 -20.67
CA GLU A 221 -9.94 0.13 -21.88
C GLU A 221 -11.39 0.59 -22.15
N PRO A 222 -11.83 0.60 -23.42
CA PRO A 222 -11.02 0.45 -24.62
C PRO A 222 -10.04 1.61 -24.78
N VAL A 223 -8.83 1.34 -25.28
CA VAL A 223 -7.84 2.39 -25.54
C VAL A 223 -8.45 3.47 -26.43
N ASN A 224 -8.19 4.74 -26.10
CA ASN A 224 -8.76 5.87 -26.84
C ASN A 224 -8.50 5.77 -28.35
N GLY A 225 -9.57 5.78 -29.14
CA GLY A 225 -9.55 5.66 -30.60
C GLY A 225 -9.54 4.21 -31.12
N SER A 226 -9.78 3.20 -30.29
CA SER A 226 -9.86 1.80 -30.75
C SER A 226 -10.99 1.61 -31.77
N LEU A 227 -10.76 0.71 -32.73
CA LEU A 227 -11.69 0.38 -33.80
C LEU A 227 -12.08 -1.09 -33.72
N TYR A 228 -13.29 -1.42 -34.19
CA TYR A 228 -13.80 -2.79 -34.31
C TYR A 228 -13.86 -3.55 -32.99
N VAL A 229 -14.12 -2.84 -31.88
CA VAL A 229 -14.54 -3.53 -30.65
C VAL A 229 -15.90 -4.16 -30.94
N GLY A 230 -16.09 -5.44 -30.60
CA GLY A 230 -17.31 -6.19 -30.96
C GLY A 230 -18.60 -5.54 -30.42
N SER A 231 -19.75 -6.17 -30.66
CA SER A 231 -21.05 -5.66 -30.18
C SER A 231 -21.20 -5.67 -28.64
N THR A 232 -20.28 -6.33 -27.95
CA THR A 232 -20.10 -6.28 -26.49
C THR A 232 -18.77 -5.61 -26.18
N VAL A 233 -18.81 -4.52 -25.42
CA VAL A 233 -17.65 -3.71 -25.05
C VAL A 233 -17.55 -3.60 -23.55
N PHE A 234 -16.35 -3.77 -23.02
CA PHE A 234 -16.06 -3.59 -21.61
C PHE A 234 -15.30 -2.28 -21.42
N LEU A 235 -15.88 -1.35 -20.66
CA LEU A 235 -15.18 -0.16 -20.18
C LEU A 235 -14.39 -0.55 -18.94
N LYS A 236 -13.14 -0.10 -18.87
CA LYS A 236 -12.20 -0.42 -17.81
C LYS A 236 -11.47 0.83 -17.33
N TRP A 237 -11.45 1.06 -16.03
CA TRP A 237 -10.82 2.22 -15.40
C TRP A 237 -10.22 1.88 -14.03
N SER A 238 -9.36 2.73 -13.49
CA SER A 238 -8.72 2.52 -12.18
C SER A 238 -9.69 2.74 -11.02
N ASN A 239 -9.68 1.83 -10.04
CA ASN A 239 -10.27 1.99 -8.71
C ASN A 239 -9.27 2.68 -7.76
N THR A 240 -9.77 3.43 -6.78
CA THR A 240 -8.97 4.08 -5.73
C THR A 240 -9.45 3.66 -4.34
N SER A 241 -8.94 4.29 -3.28
CA SER A 241 -9.47 4.10 -1.93
C SER A 241 -10.33 5.27 -1.46
N GLY A 242 -11.47 4.96 -0.85
CA GLY A 242 -12.34 5.91 -0.14
C GLY A 242 -13.51 6.46 -0.96
N GLU A 243 -13.60 6.17 -2.26
CA GLU A 243 -14.78 6.46 -3.05
C GLU A 243 -15.96 5.55 -2.67
N SER A 244 -17.19 6.06 -2.83
CA SER A 244 -18.43 5.30 -2.72
C SER A 244 -18.86 4.66 -4.05
N GLY A 245 -18.23 5.05 -5.17
CA GLY A 245 -18.48 4.45 -6.48
C GLY A 245 -18.05 5.32 -7.65
N PHE A 246 -18.70 5.11 -8.79
CA PHE A 246 -18.39 5.73 -10.07
C PHE A 246 -19.65 6.19 -10.77
N ALA A 247 -19.61 7.36 -11.39
CA ALA A 247 -20.57 7.76 -12.41
C ALA A 247 -19.97 7.46 -13.79
N TYR A 248 -20.77 6.95 -14.72
CA TYR A 248 -20.35 6.70 -16.09
C TYR A 248 -21.28 7.37 -17.08
N GLN A 249 -20.73 7.76 -18.23
CA GLN A 249 -21.49 8.11 -19.42
C GLN A 249 -20.86 7.46 -20.65
N LEU A 250 -21.70 6.96 -21.54
CA LEU A 250 -21.38 6.38 -22.84
C LEU A 250 -22.40 6.90 -23.85
N ASP A 251 -21.96 7.54 -24.93
CA ASP A 251 -22.86 8.14 -25.91
C ASP A 251 -22.27 8.13 -27.32
N THR A 252 -23.11 8.32 -28.34
CA THR A 252 -22.71 8.49 -29.75
C THR A 252 -22.33 9.94 -30.11
N ASP A 253 -22.54 10.88 -29.18
CA ASP A 253 -22.12 12.29 -29.28
C ASP A 253 -21.06 12.59 -28.22
N ALA A 254 -19.97 13.26 -28.61
CA ALA A 254 -18.89 13.64 -27.71
C ALA A 254 -19.34 14.60 -26.59
N ASN A 255 -20.48 15.27 -26.77
CA ASN A 255 -21.06 16.16 -25.76
C ASN A 255 -22.04 15.46 -24.81
N PHE A 256 -22.26 14.14 -24.97
CA PHE A 256 -23.18 13.35 -24.15
C PHE A 256 -24.63 13.86 -24.20
N SER A 257 -25.09 14.27 -25.40
CA SER A 257 -26.41 14.86 -25.65
C SER A 257 -27.28 14.10 -26.64
N SER A 258 -26.84 12.93 -27.13
CA SER A 258 -27.61 12.17 -28.11
C SER A 258 -28.74 11.38 -27.44
N SER A 259 -29.70 10.89 -28.25
CA SER A 259 -30.75 9.99 -27.78
C SER A 259 -30.23 8.61 -27.35
N ASN A 260 -28.97 8.28 -27.65
CA ASN A 260 -28.31 7.02 -27.31
C ASN A 260 -27.48 7.10 -26.01
N LEU A 261 -27.59 8.19 -25.25
CA LEU A 261 -26.86 8.34 -23.99
C LEU A 261 -27.21 7.21 -23.00
N GLN A 262 -26.19 6.46 -22.62
CA GLN A 262 -26.23 5.50 -21.52
C GLN A 262 -25.43 6.08 -20.36
N SER A 263 -26.06 6.20 -19.20
CA SER A 263 -25.41 6.74 -18.02
C SER A 263 -25.96 6.11 -16.76
N GLY A 264 -25.16 6.08 -15.71
CA GLY A 264 -25.60 5.57 -14.42
C GLY A 264 -24.46 5.60 -13.41
N THR A 265 -24.66 4.87 -12.33
CA THR A 265 -23.66 4.71 -11.28
C THR A 265 -23.31 3.25 -11.07
N VAL A 266 -22.08 3.00 -10.64
CA VAL A 266 -21.57 1.71 -10.20
C VAL A 266 -21.06 1.90 -8.78
N ALA A 267 -21.50 1.08 -7.83
CA ALA A 267 -20.99 1.14 -6.46
C ALA A 267 -19.50 0.80 -6.42
N ALA A 268 -18.78 1.33 -5.43
CA ALA A 268 -17.39 0.94 -5.21
C ALA A 268 -17.30 -0.57 -4.92
N PHE A 269 -16.26 -1.21 -5.42
CA PHE A 269 -15.93 -2.57 -5.02
C PHE A 269 -15.22 -2.50 -3.66
N GLU A 270 -15.90 -2.93 -2.60
CA GLU A 270 -15.33 -2.92 -1.25
C GLU A 270 -14.01 -3.72 -1.25
N ASN A 271 -12.91 -3.04 -0.88
CA ASN A 271 -11.58 -3.61 -0.55
C ASN A 271 -10.69 -4.12 -1.70
N ALA A 272 -10.84 -3.66 -2.95
CA ALA A 272 -9.88 -3.99 -4.01
C ALA A 272 -9.29 -2.75 -4.69
N ILE A 273 -8.02 -2.42 -4.43
CA ILE A 273 -7.24 -1.57 -5.34
C ILE A 273 -7.04 -2.39 -6.63
N GLY A 274 -7.43 -1.83 -7.78
CA GLY A 274 -7.39 -2.56 -9.05
C GLY A 274 -8.22 -1.88 -10.13
N ASP A 275 -8.57 -2.64 -11.17
CA ASP A 275 -9.34 -2.12 -12.31
C ASP A 275 -10.82 -2.48 -12.18
N VAL A 276 -11.69 -1.51 -12.40
CA VAL A 276 -13.14 -1.71 -12.51
C VAL A 276 -13.50 -2.03 -13.94
N VAL A 277 -14.41 -2.98 -14.16
CA VAL A 277 -14.91 -3.37 -15.48
C VAL A 277 -16.43 -3.24 -15.53
N LEU A 278 -16.95 -2.54 -16.54
CA LEU A 278 -18.38 -2.42 -16.82
C LEU A 278 -18.68 -2.82 -18.27
N GLY A 279 -19.53 -3.82 -18.44
CA GLY A 279 -19.91 -4.34 -19.76
C GLY A 279 -21.13 -3.63 -20.36
N PHE A 280 -21.04 -3.32 -21.64
CA PHE A 280 -22.12 -2.79 -22.47
C PHE A 280 -22.40 -3.76 -23.60
N ASN A 281 -23.67 -4.11 -23.78
CA ASN A 281 -24.12 -5.04 -24.81
C ASN A 281 -25.02 -4.32 -25.82
N ASN A 282 -25.16 -4.90 -27.01
CA ASN A 282 -26.05 -4.42 -28.07
C ASN A 282 -25.78 -2.97 -28.50
N LEU A 283 -24.49 -2.57 -28.52
CA LEU A 283 -24.10 -1.28 -29.08
C LEU A 283 -24.38 -1.26 -30.59
N LEU A 284 -24.75 -0.10 -31.11
CA LEU A 284 -25.02 0.08 -32.55
C LEU A 284 -23.77 -0.29 -33.34
N PRO A 285 -23.88 -1.09 -34.43
CA PRO A 285 -22.74 -1.43 -35.27
C PRO A 285 -22.21 -0.20 -36.04
N ASP A 286 -20.95 -0.25 -36.47
CA ASP A 286 -20.30 0.82 -37.24
C ASP A 286 -20.45 2.22 -36.63
N THR A 287 -20.49 2.30 -35.30
CA THR A 287 -20.81 3.52 -34.55
C THR A 287 -19.66 3.91 -33.65
N THR A 288 -19.30 5.20 -33.66
CA THR A 288 -18.34 5.75 -32.69
C THR A 288 -19.06 6.09 -31.40
N TYR A 289 -18.56 5.55 -30.30
CA TYR A 289 -18.99 5.86 -28.95
C TYR A 289 -17.92 6.67 -28.21
N TYR A 290 -18.38 7.60 -27.39
CA TYR A 290 -17.59 8.44 -26.48
C TYR A 290 -17.95 8.07 -25.05
N TRP A 291 -16.96 7.99 -24.17
CA TRP A 291 -17.18 7.61 -22.78
C TRP A 291 -16.28 8.37 -21.83
N ARG A 292 -16.76 8.52 -20.59
CA ARG A 292 -16.05 9.14 -19.47
C ARG A 292 -16.55 8.60 -18.14
N ILE A 293 -15.68 8.63 -17.14
CA ILE A 293 -15.97 8.15 -15.78
C ILE A 293 -15.62 9.25 -14.78
N ALA A 294 -16.38 9.38 -13.70
CA ALA A 294 -16.06 10.20 -12.53
C ALA A 294 -16.13 9.35 -11.27
N PHE A 295 -15.32 9.66 -10.25
CA PHE A 295 -15.49 9.08 -8.92
C PHE A 295 -16.70 9.72 -8.22
N LEU A 296 -17.31 8.95 -7.32
CA LEU A 296 -18.33 9.39 -6.38
C LEU A 296 -17.80 9.17 -4.97
N ALA A 297 -17.89 10.16 -4.10
CA ALA A 297 -17.64 10.04 -2.67
C ALA A 297 -18.82 10.63 -1.88
N PRO A 298 -18.95 10.34 -0.58
CA PRO A 298 -19.98 10.95 0.26
C PRO A 298 -19.95 12.49 0.23
N THR A 299 -18.78 13.10 0.01
CA THR A 299 -18.62 14.56 -0.05
C THR A 299 -18.95 15.17 -1.41
N GLY A 300 -18.97 14.37 -2.49
CA GLY A 300 -19.29 14.86 -3.82
C GLY A 300 -18.76 13.99 -4.96
N GLN A 301 -18.90 14.49 -6.19
CA GLN A 301 -18.38 13.87 -7.39
C GLN A 301 -17.04 14.50 -7.78
N SER A 302 -16.11 13.68 -8.27
CA SER A 302 -14.87 14.19 -8.88
C SER A 302 -15.15 14.90 -10.21
N GLN A 303 -14.10 15.45 -10.83
CA GLN A 303 -14.19 15.82 -12.23
C GLN A 303 -14.42 14.58 -13.08
N TRP A 304 -15.05 14.75 -14.24
CA TRP A 304 -15.06 13.70 -15.24
C TRP A 304 -13.63 13.47 -15.76
N SER A 305 -13.31 12.21 -16.07
CA SER A 305 -12.13 11.87 -16.85
C SER A 305 -12.13 12.59 -18.20
N ALA A 306 -10.98 12.55 -18.88
CA ALA A 306 -10.94 12.85 -20.31
C ALA A 306 -11.98 12.00 -21.06
N VAL A 307 -12.51 12.55 -22.14
CA VAL A 307 -13.43 11.82 -23.03
C VAL A 307 -12.61 10.90 -23.91
N TRP A 308 -12.80 9.59 -23.73
CA TRP A 308 -12.24 8.59 -24.64
C TRP A 308 -13.29 8.14 -25.64
N LYS A 309 -12.85 7.60 -26.77
CA LYS A 309 -13.75 7.08 -27.80
C LYS A 309 -13.32 5.71 -28.31
N PHE A 310 -14.26 4.95 -28.85
CA PHE A 310 -14.02 3.73 -29.61
C PHE A 310 -15.07 3.59 -30.72
N ALA A 311 -14.81 2.76 -31.72
CA ALA A 311 -15.77 2.43 -32.77
C ALA A 311 -16.14 0.95 -32.75
N THR A 312 -17.43 0.65 -32.77
CA THR A 312 -17.93 -0.72 -32.97
C THR A 312 -17.75 -1.15 -34.42
N GLY A 313 -17.49 -2.43 -34.65
CA GLY A 313 -17.46 -2.99 -36.00
C GLY A 313 -18.84 -3.29 -36.55
N GLY A 314 -19.00 -3.23 -37.87
CA GLY A 314 -20.16 -3.74 -38.58
C GLY A 314 -20.33 -5.25 -38.41
N ASN A 315 -21.55 -5.74 -38.65
CA ASN A 315 -21.93 -7.17 -38.62
C ASN A 315 -21.29 -8.02 -39.74
N LEU A 316 -20.03 -7.77 -40.09
CA LEU A 316 -19.26 -8.55 -41.06
C LEU A 316 -17.79 -8.62 -40.60
N SER A 317 -17.48 -9.55 -39.69
CA SER A 317 -16.10 -10.01 -39.54
C SER A 317 -16.04 -11.53 -39.35
N VAL A 318 -15.09 -12.13 -40.06
CA VAL A 318 -14.74 -13.56 -40.06
C VAL A 318 -14.27 -14.04 -38.67
N THR A 319 -14.05 -13.13 -37.71
CA THR A 319 -13.65 -13.43 -36.33
C THR A 319 -14.75 -14.07 -35.47
N ASP A 320 -16.04 -13.85 -35.77
CA ASP A 320 -17.15 -14.48 -35.03
C ASP A 320 -17.31 -15.98 -35.34
N LEU A 321 -16.65 -16.47 -36.40
CA LEU A 321 -16.66 -17.89 -36.77
C LEU A 321 -15.79 -18.74 -35.82
N GLU A 322 -14.80 -18.15 -35.14
CA GLU A 322 -13.91 -18.86 -34.23
C GLU A 322 -14.37 -18.81 -32.76
N ASN A 323 -15.06 -17.74 -32.35
CA ASN A 323 -15.45 -17.53 -30.95
C ASN A 323 -16.84 -18.09 -30.55
N ASN A 324 -17.64 -18.58 -31.50
CA ASN A 324 -18.98 -19.16 -31.21
C ASN A 324 -19.00 -20.70 -31.20
N GLN A 325 -17.89 -21.33 -30.81
CA GLN A 325 -17.77 -22.79 -30.68
C GLN A 325 -18.22 -23.26 -29.29
N PHE A 326 -19.54 -23.46 -29.13
CA PHE A 326 -20.12 -24.00 -27.89
C PHE A 326 -20.21 -25.54 -27.87
N VAL A 327 -19.91 -26.21 -28.99
CA VAL A 327 -19.77 -27.67 -29.09
C VAL A 327 -18.45 -28.01 -29.79
N LYS A 328 -17.89 -29.18 -29.50
CA LYS A 328 -16.73 -29.72 -30.22
C LYS A 328 -17.21 -30.69 -31.30
N VAL A 329 -16.64 -30.56 -32.50
CA VAL A 329 -16.99 -31.36 -33.66
C VAL A 329 -15.78 -32.16 -34.13
N PHE A 330 -15.88 -33.50 -34.13
CA PHE A 330 -14.75 -34.39 -34.40
C PHE A 330 -15.18 -35.74 -34.98
N PRO A 331 -14.32 -36.51 -35.67
CA PRO A 331 -13.00 -36.10 -36.14
C PRO A 331 -13.13 -35.10 -37.30
N ASN A 332 -12.18 -34.17 -37.38
CA ASN A 332 -12.03 -33.28 -38.53
C ASN A 332 -10.54 -33.29 -38.93
N PRO A 333 -10.14 -33.94 -40.04
CA PRO A 333 -10.99 -34.48 -41.11
C PRO A 333 -11.80 -35.75 -40.77
N ALA A 334 -13.02 -35.86 -41.28
CA ALA A 334 -13.96 -36.97 -41.09
C ALA A 334 -13.97 -37.94 -42.29
N SER A 335 -14.19 -39.23 -42.03
CA SER A 335 -14.40 -40.26 -43.06
C SER A 335 -15.88 -40.60 -43.18
N ASP A 336 -16.48 -41.34 -42.25
CA ASP A 336 -17.90 -41.73 -42.37
C ASP A 336 -18.82 -40.92 -41.47
N ARG A 337 -18.30 -40.38 -40.36
CA ARG A 337 -19.12 -39.80 -39.30
C ARG A 337 -18.45 -38.62 -38.64
N ILE A 338 -19.27 -37.72 -38.13
CA ILE A 338 -18.89 -36.56 -37.32
C ILE A 338 -19.67 -36.58 -36.02
N PHE A 339 -18.98 -36.57 -34.90
CA PHE A 339 -19.52 -36.47 -33.55
C PHE A 339 -19.58 -35.02 -33.10
N ILE A 340 -20.66 -34.67 -32.42
CA ILE A 340 -20.83 -33.37 -31.78
C ILE A 340 -20.89 -33.61 -30.28
N SER A 341 -19.88 -33.14 -29.53
CA SER A 341 -19.85 -33.23 -28.07
C SER A 341 -20.02 -31.87 -27.41
N GLY A 342 -20.76 -31.82 -26.31
CA GLY A 342 -21.00 -30.64 -25.48
C GLY A 342 -21.85 -31.00 -24.26
N THR A 343 -22.35 -30.02 -23.52
CA THR A 343 -23.29 -30.22 -22.41
C THR A 343 -24.56 -30.91 -22.90
N ALA A 344 -25.05 -31.95 -22.22
CA ALA A 344 -26.15 -32.81 -22.69
C ALA A 344 -27.38 -32.04 -23.20
N GLY A 345 -27.92 -32.44 -24.36
CA GLY A 345 -29.11 -31.85 -24.97
C GLY A 345 -29.29 -32.20 -26.44
N LYS A 346 -30.47 -31.89 -26.99
CA LYS A 346 -30.80 -32.02 -28.42
C LYS A 346 -30.42 -30.75 -29.17
N ALA A 347 -29.54 -30.87 -30.16
CA ALA A 347 -29.23 -29.81 -31.11
C ALA A 347 -29.93 -30.04 -32.46
N THR A 348 -30.18 -28.96 -33.20
CA THR A 348 -30.48 -29.03 -34.64
C THR A 348 -29.21 -28.74 -35.43
N TYR A 349 -29.09 -29.33 -36.62
CA TYR A 349 -27.95 -29.09 -37.49
C TYR A 349 -28.35 -28.91 -38.94
N GLN A 350 -27.51 -28.18 -39.68
CA GLN A 350 -27.55 -28.05 -41.14
C GLN A 350 -26.13 -28.20 -41.68
N LEU A 351 -25.95 -29.03 -42.70
CA LEU A 351 -24.68 -29.25 -43.37
C LEU A 351 -24.78 -28.71 -44.79
N ASN A 352 -23.91 -27.74 -45.09
CA ASN A 352 -23.90 -27.00 -46.34
C ASN A 352 -22.58 -27.21 -47.09
N SER A 353 -22.65 -27.21 -48.42
CA SER A 353 -21.49 -27.13 -49.31
C SER A 353 -20.86 -25.72 -49.28
N THR A 354 -19.63 -25.58 -49.79
CA THR A 354 -18.92 -24.29 -49.88
C THR A 354 -19.62 -23.23 -50.74
N ASP A 355 -20.50 -23.63 -51.64
CA ASP A 355 -21.35 -22.77 -52.47
C ASP A 355 -22.70 -22.43 -51.80
N GLY A 356 -22.90 -22.84 -50.55
CA GLY A 356 -24.10 -22.55 -49.77
C GLY A 356 -25.27 -23.51 -49.99
N LYS A 357 -25.11 -24.58 -50.80
CA LYS A 357 -26.17 -25.58 -51.00
C LYS A 357 -26.36 -26.43 -49.74
N LEU A 358 -27.59 -26.53 -49.26
CA LEU A 358 -27.99 -27.45 -48.18
C LEU A 358 -27.91 -28.90 -48.63
N LEU A 359 -27.14 -29.71 -47.90
CA LEU A 359 -26.91 -31.13 -48.20
C LEU A 359 -27.66 -32.05 -47.25
N GLN A 360 -27.71 -31.69 -45.96
CA GLN A 360 -28.33 -32.48 -44.92
C GLN A 360 -28.76 -31.58 -43.77
N ALA A 361 -29.88 -31.90 -43.12
CA ALA A 361 -30.31 -31.23 -41.89
C ALA A 361 -31.04 -32.23 -40.99
N GLY A 362 -31.04 -31.97 -39.69
CA GLY A 362 -31.74 -32.84 -38.74
C GLY A 362 -31.53 -32.42 -37.29
N THR A 363 -31.89 -33.32 -36.38
CA THR A 363 -31.61 -33.22 -34.95
C THR A 363 -30.59 -34.26 -34.53
N VAL A 364 -29.77 -33.93 -33.55
CA VAL A 364 -28.73 -34.81 -33.01
C VAL A 364 -28.62 -34.58 -31.51
N GLU A 365 -28.64 -35.66 -30.75
CA GLU A 365 -28.30 -35.63 -29.33
C GLU A 365 -26.80 -35.42 -29.19
N LEU A 366 -26.38 -34.49 -28.33
CA LEU A 366 -24.97 -34.26 -28.06
C LEU A 366 -24.32 -35.52 -27.49
N GLY A 367 -23.21 -35.95 -28.09
CA GLY A 367 -22.57 -37.25 -27.88
C GLY A 367 -22.79 -38.25 -29.02
N ASN A 368 -23.79 -38.02 -29.89
CA ASN A 368 -24.04 -38.86 -31.06
C ASN A 368 -23.38 -38.31 -32.34
N SER A 369 -23.46 -39.11 -33.41
CA SER A 369 -22.84 -38.82 -34.69
C SER A 369 -23.85 -38.43 -35.78
N ILE A 370 -23.40 -37.56 -36.69
CA ILE A 370 -23.99 -37.31 -38.00
C ILE A 370 -23.25 -38.18 -39.03
N ASP A 371 -23.99 -38.89 -39.87
CA ASP A 371 -23.45 -39.65 -41.00
C ASP A 371 -23.12 -38.70 -42.16
N VAL A 372 -21.88 -38.79 -42.65
CA VAL A 372 -21.35 -38.01 -43.79
C VAL A 372 -20.69 -38.90 -44.84
N SER A 373 -20.85 -40.22 -44.75
CA SER A 373 -20.26 -41.20 -45.67
C SER A 373 -20.69 -41.00 -47.13
N GLY A 374 -21.91 -40.48 -47.35
CA GLY A 374 -22.46 -40.18 -48.67
C GLY A 374 -21.93 -38.89 -49.32
N LEU A 375 -21.08 -38.12 -48.65
CA LEU A 375 -20.54 -36.86 -49.17
C LEU A 375 -19.21 -37.08 -49.92
N PRO A 376 -19.00 -36.44 -51.07
CA PRO A 376 -17.70 -36.39 -51.73
C PRO A 376 -16.60 -35.83 -50.82
N ASN A 377 -15.34 -36.11 -51.14
CA ASN A 377 -14.22 -35.50 -50.45
C ASN A 377 -14.17 -34.00 -50.73
N GLY A 378 -14.05 -33.20 -49.68
CA GLY A 378 -14.19 -31.75 -49.80
C GLY A 378 -14.37 -31.04 -48.47
N VAL A 379 -14.57 -29.72 -48.56
CA VAL A 379 -14.84 -28.87 -47.40
C VAL A 379 -16.35 -28.63 -47.31
N TYR A 380 -16.88 -28.66 -46.09
CA TYR A 380 -18.28 -28.45 -45.77
C TYR A 380 -18.41 -27.54 -44.55
N PHE A 381 -19.57 -26.91 -44.39
CA PHE A 381 -19.89 -26.08 -43.22
C PHE A 381 -21.07 -26.69 -42.47
N LEU A 382 -20.83 -27.09 -41.23
CA LEU A 382 -21.84 -27.61 -40.31
C LEU A 382 -22.30 -26.49 -39.39
N GLN A 383 -23.55 -26.07 -39.54
CA GLN A 383 -24.21 -25.19 -38.60
C GLN A 383 -24.92 -26.02 -37.52
N VAL A 384 -24.74 -25.68 -36.25
CA VAL A 384 -25.35 -26.35 -35.09
C VAL A 384 -26.06 -25.30 -34.24
N THR A 385 -27.31 -25.58 -33.84
CA THR A 385 -28.12 -24.73 -32.96
C THR A 385 -28.58 -25.50 -31.74
N LEU A 386 -28.30 -24.98 -30.54
CA LEU A 386 -28.70 -25.53 -29.24
C LEU A 386 -29.34 -24.42 -28.40
N GLY A 387 -30.67 -24.45 -28.24
CA GLY A 387 -31.39 -23.36 -27.57
C GLY A 387 -31.21 -22.03 -28.32
N ALA A 388 -30.67 -21.02 -27.63
CA ALA A 388 -30.35 -19.70 -28.21
C ALA A 388 -28.94 -19.63 -28.85
N ASN A 389 -28.10 -20.66 -28.68
CA ASN A 389 -26.73 -20.67 -29.19
C ASN A 389 -26.70 -21.24 -30.61
N ASN A 390 -25.93 -20.62 -31.51
CA ASN A 390 -25.73 -21.04 -32.89
C ASN A 390 -24.25 -20.94 -33.26
N GLY A 391 -23.73 -21.90 -34.02
CA GLY A 391 -22.29 -22.01 -34.30
C GLY A 391 -22.04 -22.75 -35.60
N VAL A 392 -20.99 -22.35 -36.32
CA VAL A 392 -20.65 -22.90 -37.64
C VAL A 392 -19.25 -23.51 -37.58
N TYR A 393 -19.14 -24.76 -38.01
CA TYR A 393 -17.92 -25.55 -37.96
C TYR A 393 -17.50 -25.93 -39.37
N LYS A 394 -16.26 -25.60 -39.74
CA LYS A 394 -15.67 -26.08 -40.98
C LYS A 394 -15.31 -27.56 -40.83
N ILE A 395 -15.81 -28.39 -41.74
CA ILE A 395 -15.58 -29.83 -41.78
C ILE A 395 -14.82 -30.18 -43.05
N VAL A 396 -13.80 -31.04 -42.92
CA VAL A 396 -13.09 -31.63 -44.06
C VAL A 396 -13.50 -33.11 -44.15
N LYS A 397 -14.11 -33.50 -45.27
CA LYS A 397 -14.41 -34.90 -45.61
C LYS A 397 -13.25 -35.47 -46.42
N LYS A 398 -12.71 -36.61 -45.99
CA LYS A 398 -11.62 -37.33 -46.66
C LYS A 398 -12.00 -38.75 -47.01
#